data_AF-A0A1H6DEN8-F1
#
_entry.id   AF-A0A1H6DEN8-F1
#
_cell.length_a   1.000
_cell.length_b   1.000
_cell.length_c   1.000
_cell.angle_alpha   90.00
_cell.angle_beta   90.00
_cell.angle_gamma   90.00
#
_symmetry.space_group_name_H-M   'P 1'
#
loop_
_entity.id
_entity.type
_entity.pdbx_description
1 polymer ?
#
loop_
_entity_poly.entity_id
_entity_poly.type
_entity_poly.pdbx_seq_one_letter_code
_entity_poly.pdbx_strand_id
1 'polypeptide(L)'
;MLEAVRLRAADIGEWQVVRLVQDSLDYAEGRILQPDLNDRYRLFQDGVRNTNLQKGVGNVLRTGFTFAAEASREYAEANPRAGVEDLITYFNSLAEDARFLEAPEDRPGRYRVLRGRAEIAVWLERVLKERLDIEDPEEAARRIVTSPEAVALLAADSQGQMLFRAAELQRRAAGLEALRKVVEDTTASEHALQRALEGQHWIFGGRFVGEAAHRRLVPGDEVDIPLIRGDGALHVVELKRAASLVGPLVKRYRGSWVPTAQVHDAVGQAVNYLVGLDENRHRLREELGIETRRASAIVLIGHPSVQPSVSEESINEALRTFNTHVNRVEVLTYKELVDNAERSLGGKPPT
;
A
#
# COMPACT_ATOMS: atom_id res chain seq x y z
N MET A 1 47.82 3.25 15.74
CA MET A 1 48.43 4.58 15.96
C MET A 1 48.62 4.89 17.45
N LEU A 2 47.58 4.76 18.29
CA LEU A 2 47.67 5.03 19.74
C LEU A 2 48.60 4.08 20.50
N GLU A 3 48.68 2.80 20.13
CA GLU A 3 49.62 1.85 20.76
C GLU A 3 51.09 2.24 20.58
N ALA A 4 51.44 2.78 19.40
CA ALA A 4 52.79 3.27 19.12
C ALA A 4 53.13 4.52 19.95
N VAL A 5 52.14 5.39 20.20
CA VAL A 5 52.26 6.55 21.09
C VAL A 5 52.43 6.10 22.54
N ARG A 6 51.69 5.09 23.00
CA ARG A 6 51.82 4.50 24.34
C ARG A 6 53.23 3.96 24.58
N LEU A 7 53.77 3.19 23.63
CA LEU A 7 55.12 2.61 23.71
C LEU A 7 56.18 3.71 23.74
N ARG A 8 56.06 4.73 22.88
CA ARG A 8 57.02 5.83 22.85
C ARG A 8 57.00 6.67 24.12
N ALA A 9 55.82 6.91 24.70
CA ALA A 9 55.66 7.62 25.97
C ALA A 9 56.28 6.84 27.15
N ALA A 10 56.20 5.51 27.13
CA ALA A 10 56.82 4.65 28.13
C ALA A 10 58.36 4.70 28.04
N ASP A 11 58.92 4.66 26.84
CA ASP A 11 60.38 4.75 26.61
C ASP A 11 61.00 6.04 27.14
N ILE A 12 60.26 7.15 27.08
CA ILE A 12 60.71 8.47 27.57
C ILE A 12 60.30 8.76 29.02
N GLY A 13 59.66 7.80 29.70
CA GLY A 13 59.27 7.91 31.11
C GLY A 13 58.06 8.80 31.40
N GLU A 14 57.26 9.15 30.39
CA GLU A 14 56.05 9.97 30.55
C GLU A 14 54.84 9.11 30.96
N TRP A 15 54.90 8.52 32.15
CA TRP A 15 53.88 7.58 32.66
C TRP A 15 52.46 8.16 32.71
N GLN A 16 52.32 9.48 32.85
CA GLN A 16 51.02 10.15 32.78
C GLN A 16 50.40 10.07 31.37
N VAL A 17 51.21 10.23 30.32
CA VAL A 17 50.79 10.08 28.93
C VAL A 17 50.52 8.61 28.60
N VAL A 18 51.35 7.69 29.12
CA VAL A 18 51.10 6.24 29.00
C VAL A 18 49.73 5.87 29.55
N ARG A 19 49.38 6.37 30.74
CA ARG A 19 48.08 6.11 31.38
C ARG A 19 46.91 6.72 30.60
N LEU A 20 47.05 7.95 30.13
CA LEU A 20 46.01 8.62 29.34
C LEU A 20 45.74 7.90 28.01
N VAL A 21 46.80 7.48 27.32
CA VAL A 21 46.68 6.73 26.06
C VAL A 21 46.13 5.33 26.30
N GLN A 22 46.51 4.69 27.41
CA GLN A 22 45.94 3.40 27.83
C GLN A 22 44.44 3.51 28.09
N ASP A 23 44.01 4.48 28.90
CA ASP A 23 42.58 4.67 29.18
C ASP A 23 41.80 5.07 27.91
N SER A 24 42.41 5.83 26.99
CA SER A 24 41.81 6.16 25.69
C SER A 24 41.64 4.93 24.78
N LEU A 25 42.63 4.02 24.79
CA LEU A 25 42.54 2.72 24.09
C LEU A 25 41.46 1.84 24.72
N ASP A 26 41.43 1.75 26.06
CA ASP A 26 40.42 0.99 26.78
C ASP A 26 39.01 1.51 26.54
N TYR A 27 38.84 2.83 26.35
CA TYR A 27 37.57 3.42 25.94
C TYR A 27 37.19 3.04 24.51
N ALA A 28 38.13 3.18 23.56
CA ALA A 28 37.91 2.83 22.16
C ALA A 28 37.58 1.34 21.96
N GLU A 29 38.07 0.48 22.84
CA GLU A 29 37.83 -0.97 22.86
C GLU A 29 36.65 -1.38 23.76
N GLY A 30 35.92 -0.41 24.33
CA GLY A 30 34.72 -0.65 25.14
C GLY A 30 34.98 -1.26 26.52
N ARG A 31 36.22 -1.27 26.99
CA ARG A 31 36.62 -1.77 28.32
C ARG A 31 36.36 -0.79 29.46
N ILE A 32 36.23 0.50 29.16
CA ILE A 32 35.79 1.53 30.11
C ILE A 32 34.66 2.36 29.49
N LEU A 33 33.75 2.84 30.33
CA LEU A 33 32.63 3.67 29.89
C LEU A 33 33.07 5.15 29.78
N GLN A 34 32.43 5.89 28.88
CA GLN A 34 32.69 7.32 28.67
C GLN A 34 32.61 8.18 29.96
N PRO A 35 31.64 7.96 30.87
CA PRO A 35 31.57 8.71 32.12
C PRO A 35 32.81 8.50 33.01
N ASP A 36 33.33 7.28 33.08
CA ASP A 36 34.51 6.95 33.90
C ASP A 36 35.77 7.64 33.38
N LEU A 37 35.92 7.73 32.06
CA LEU A 37 37.00 8.46 31.40
C LEU A 37 36.89 9.97 31.65
N ASN A 38 35.67 10.52 31.54
CA ASN A 38 35.41 11.94 31.80
C ASN A 38 35.69 12.34 33.24
N ASP A 39 35.31 11.50 34.22
CA ASP A 39 35.53 11.76 35.64
C ASP A 39 37.02 11.66 36.02
N ARG A 40 37.74 10.66 35.49
CA ARG A 40 39.18 10.47 35.78
C ARG A 40 40.04 11.63 35.27
N TYR A 41 39.75 12.13 34.08
CA TYR A 41 40.60 13.11 33.42
C TYR A 41 40.02 14.51 33.43
N ARG A 42 38.79 14.70 33.94
CA ARG A 42 38.07 15.98 33.94
C ARG A 42 38.26 16.71 32.61
N LEU A 43 38.10 15.97 31.50
CA LEU A 43 38.43 16.44 30.14
C LEU A 43 37.62 17.70 29.77
N PHE A 44 36.48 17.88 30.42
CA PHE A 44 35.80 19.16 30.54
C PHE A 44 36.19 19.76 31.89
N GLN A 45 37.14 20.69 31.90
CA GLN A 45 37.36 21.53 33.07
C GLN A 45 36.04 22.23 33.41
N ASP A 46 35.67 22.23 34.69
CA ASP A 46 34.67 23.18 35.19
C ASP A 46 35.23 24.59 34.98
N GLY A 47 35.02 25.12 33.77
CA GLY A 47 35.36 26.48 33.42
C GLY A 47 34.61 27.45 34.32
N VAL A 48 35.03 28.72 34.27
CA VAL A 48 34.36 29.85 34.95
C VAL A 48 32.84 29.67 34.86
N ARG A 49 32.18 29.60 36.03
CA ARG A 49 30.74 29.38 36.25
C ARG A 49 29.94 29.66 34.97
N ASN A 50 29.51 28.61 34.26
CA ASN A 50 28.82 28.77 32.98
C ASN A 50 27.42 29.34 33.25
N THR A 51 27.38 30.67 33.38
CA THR A 51 26.17 31.44 33.71
C THR A 51 25.10 31.29 32.64
N ASN A 52 25.45 30.91 31.41
CA ASN A 52 24.50 30.62 30.35
C ASN A 52 23.82 29.26 30.54
N LEU A 53 24.57 28.21 30.88
CA LEU A 53 23.99 26.92 31.28
C LEU A 53 23.17 27.05 32.57
N GLN A 54 23.67 27.78 33.56
CA GLN A 54 22.94 28.03 34.81
C GLN A 54 21.63 28.80 34.56
N LYS A 55 21.64 29.83 33.70
CA LYS A 55 20.43 30.55 33.29
C LYS A 55 19.50 29.68 32.44
N GLY A 56 20.05 28.82 31.58
CA GLY A 56 19.30 27.87 30.78
C GLY A 56 18.53 26.88 31.66
N VAL A 57 19.24 26.18 32.56
CA VAL A 57 18.64 25.27 33.54
C VAL A 57 17.68 26.00 34.47
N GLY A 58 18.03 27.20 34.93
CA GLY A 58 17.16 28.03 35.76
C GLY A 58 15.86 28.42 35.04
N ASN A 59 15.92 28.75 33.75
CA ASN A 59 14.74 29.05 32.95
C ASN A 59 13.87 27.82 32.70
N VAL A 60 14.47 26.67 32.43
CA VAL A 60 13.75 25.40 32.26
C VAL A 60 13.00 25.04 33.54
N LEU A 61 13.67 25.09 34.69
CA LEU A 61 13.05 24.83 35.99
C LEU A 61 11.93 25.83 36.30
N ARG A 62 12.17 27.13 36.07
CA ARG A 62 11.17 28.17 36.30
C ARG A 62 9.92 27.93 35.45
N THR A 63 10.09 27.64 34.16
CA THR A 63 8.96 27.40 33.25
C THR A 63 8.20 26.12 33.62
N GLY A 64 8.90 25.04 33.99
CA GLY A 64 8.26 23.82 34.48
C GLY A 64 7.41 24.05 35.73
N PHE A 65 7.94 24.82 36.70
CA PHE A 65 7.19 25.17 37.90
C PHE A 65 6.01 26.12 37.63
N THR A 66 6.15 27.08 36.71
CA THR A 66 5.04 27.96 36.30
C THR A 66 3.92 27.17 35.65
N PHE A 67 4.25 26.29 34.70
CA PHE A 67 3.29 25.42 34.05
C PHE A 67 2.55 24.53 35.06
N ALA A 68 3.29 23.86 35.94
CA ALA A 68 2.66 22.98 36.92
C ALA A 68 1.76 23.76 37.91
N ALA A 69 2.11 25.01 38.24
CA ALA A 69 1.28 25.88 39.05
C ALA A 69 -0.01 26.33 38.32
N GLU A 70 0.07 26.60 37.02
CA GLU A 70 -1.08 26.94 36.17
C GLU A 70 -2.01 25.74 35.99
N ALA A 71 -1.48 24.58 35.61
CA ALA A 71 -2.24 23.34 35.46
C ALA A 71 -2.90 22.91 36.78
N SER A 72 -2.20 23.04 37.90
CA SER A 72 -2.77 22.77 39.24
C SER A 72 -3.92 23.73 39.58
N ARG A 73 -3.82 25.00 39.15
CA ARG A 73 -4.88 26.00 39.37
C ARG A 73 -6.11 25.68 38.54
N GLU A 74 -5.93 25.40 37.24
CA GLU A 74 -7.02 25.02 36.34
C GLU A 74 -7.73 23.75 36.82
N TYR A 75 -6.97 22.75 37.27
CA TYR A 75 -7.53 21.53 37.86
C TYR A 75 -8.35 21.82 39.12
N ALA A 76 -7.86 22.69 40.02
CA ALA A 76 -8.57 23.07 41.24
C ALA A 76 -9.85 23.88 40.95
N GLU A 77 -9.82 24.74 39.93
CA GLU A 77 -10.99 25.51 39.47
C GLU A 77 -12.05 24.60 38.83
N ALA A 78 -11.62 23.65 38.01
CA ALA A 78 -12.50 22.67 37.37
C ALA A 78 -13.05 21.62 38.35
N ASN A 79 -12.35 21.38 39.46
CA ASN A 79 -12.71 20.38 40.46
C ASN A 79 -12.77 20.97 41.88
N PRO A 80 -13.79 21.78 42.23
CA PRO A 80 -13.85 22.51 43.51
C PRO A 80 -13.94 21.63 44.77
N ARG A 81 -14.18 20.33 44.60
CA ARG A 81 -14.24 19.33 45.68
C ARG A 81 -12.96 18.48 45.79
N ALA A 82 -12.01 18.66 44.88
CA ALA A 82 -10.76 17.92 44.89
C ALA A 82 -9.93 18.28 46.13
N GLY A 83 -9.44 17.26 46.82
CA GLY A 83 -8.55 17.41 47.95
C GLY A 83 -7.08 17.57 47.50
N VAL A 84 -6.20 17.78 48.48
CA VAL A 84 -4.75 17.87 48.23
C VAL A 84 -4.21 16.56 47.63
N GLU A 85 -4.76 15.40 48.00
CA GLU A 85 -4.34 14.11 47.42
C GLU A 85 -4.71 13.94 45.94
N ASP A 86 -5.85 14.47 45.51
CA ASP A 86 -6.26 14.44 44.10
C ASP A 86 -5.33 15.32 43.25
N LEU A 87 -4.93 16.46 43.80
CA LEU A 87 -4.01 17.38 43.14
C LEU A 87 -2.58 16.81 43.07
N ILE A 88 -2.12 16.11 44.11
CA ILE A 88 -0.84 15.37 44.08
C ILE A 88 -0.89 14.24 43.04
N THR A 89 -2.01 13.51 42.96
CA THR A 89 -2.19 12.44 41.98
C THR A 89 -2.17 12.98 40.55
N TYR A 90 -2.87 14.10 40.31
CA TYR A 90 -2.84 14.80 39.04
C TYR A 90 -1.43 15.29 38.68
N PHE A 91 -0.70 15.88 39.63
CA PHE A 91 0.68 16.31 39.42
C PHE A 91 1.60 15.14 39.06
N ASN A 92 1.47 14.00 39.74
CA ASN A 92 2.23 12.80 39.42
C ASN A 92 1.89 12.25 38.03
N SER A 93 0.64 12.34 37.58
CA SER A 93 0.28 11.95 36.22
C SER A 93 0.95 12.83 35.15
N LEU A 94 1.09 14.14 35.39
CA LEU A 94 1.82 15.03 34.49
C LEU A 94 3.31 14.66 34.37
N ALA A 95 3.90 14.09 35.42
CA ALA A 95 5.29 13.67 35.43
C ALA A 95 5.54 12.31 34.74
N GLU A 96 4.56 11.40 34.77
CA GLU A 96 4.64 10.11 34.05
C GLU A 96 4.61 10.31 32.53
N ASP A 97 3.87 11.29 32.02
CA ASP A 97 3.81 11.59 30.57
C ASP A 97 5.15 12.06 29.99
N ALA A 98 6.02 12.67 30.81
CA ALA A 98 7.35 13.10 30.40
C ALA A 98 8.34 11.93 30.18
N ARG A 99 7.98 10.70 30.60
CA ARG A 99 8.84 9.51 30.46
C ARG A 99 8.80 8.85 29.07
N PHE A 100 7.89 9.27 28.19
CA PHE A 100 7.72 8.69 26.84
C PHE A 100 8.51 9.40 25.73
N LEU A 101 9.59 10.12 26.09
CA LEU A 101 10.53 10.69 25.13
C LEU A 101 11.43 9.57 24.55
N GLU A 102 11.27 9.27 23.27
CA GLU A 102 12.09 8.31 22.54
C GLU A 102 13.05 9.04 21.59
N ALA A 103 14.29 8.54 21.47
CA ALA A 103 15.28 9.01 20.50
C ALA A 103 15.40 7.97 19.37
N PRO A 104 14.82 8.21 18.18
CA PRO A 104 14.84 7.24 17.08
C PRO A 104 16.27 7.04 16.52
N GLU A 105 16.64 5.78 16.25
CA GLU A 105 17.96 5.44 15.70
C GLU A 105 18.16 5.97 14.26
N ASP A 106 17.08 6.16 13.49
CA ASP A 106 17.11 6.61 12.09
C ASP A 106 17.39 8.12 11.96
N ARG A 107 17.18 8.90 13.03
CA ARG A 107 17.30 10.37 13.01
C ARG A 107 18.01 10.91 14.26
N PRO A 108 19.34 10.77 14.33
CA PRO A 108 20.14 11.27 15.44
C PRO A 108 19.90 12.77 15.69
N GLY A 109 19.51 13.13 16.91
CA GLY A 109 19.23 14.52 17.31
C GLY A 109 17.76 14.96 17.21
N ARG A 110 16.84 14.06 16.85
CA ARG A 110 15.40 14.27 16.97
C ARG A 110 14.79 13.40 18.06
N TYR A 111 13.69 13.88 18.64
CA TYR A 111 12.94 13.19 19.68
C TYR A 111 11.50 12.97 19.22
N ARG A 112 10.94 11.80 19.55
CA ARG A 112 9.53 11.46 19.31
C ARG A 112 8.79 11.43 20.64
N VAL A 113 7.59 12.00 20.65
CA VAL A 113 6.67 11.95 21.79
C VAL A 113 5.34 11.40 21.30
N LEU A 114 4.87 10.33 21.94
CA LEU A 114 3.56 9.76 21.66
C LEU A 114 2.46 10.65 22.25
N ARG A 115 1.46 11.00 21.45
CA ARG A 115 0.41 11.93 21.85
C ARG A 115 -0.57 11.29 22.86
N GLY A 116 -0.24 11.38 24.15
CA GLY A 116 -1.19 11.27 25.26
C GLY A 116 -1.68 12.67 25.67
N ARG A 117 -3.00 12.89 25.65
CA ARG A 117 -3.72 14.12 26.07
C ARG A 117 -2.97 15.46 25.90
N ALA A 118 -2.87 15.86 24.63
CA ALA A 118 -2.88 17.20 24.02
C ALA A 118 -2.12 18.43 24.60
N GLU A 119 -1.73 18.54 25.87
CA GLU A 119 -1.31 19.84 26.43
C GLU A 119 0.22 20.02 26.54
N ILE A 120 0.95 18.99 26.97
CA ILE A 120 2.43 19.03 27.06
C ILE A 120 3.09 18.96 25.67
N ALA A 121 2.48 18.22 24.73
CA ALA A 121 3.00 18.05 23.37
C ALA A 121 3.06 19.38 22.59
N VAL A 122 2.02 20.22 22.70
CA VAL A 122 1.95 21.54 22.02
C VAL A 122 2.99 22.52 22.58
N TRP A 123 3.28 22.43 23.89
CA TRP A 123 4.34 23.22 24.50
C TRP A 123 5.74 22.78 24.03
N LEU A 124 6.01 21.47 24.01
CA LEU A 124 7.28 20.91 23.52
C LEU A 124 7.51 21.24 22.03
N GLU A 125 6.48 21.17 21.19
CA GLU A 125 6.53 21.58 19.79
C GLU A 125 6.95 23.04 19.63
N ARG A 126 6.41 23.95 20.46
CA ARG A 126 6.75 25.38 20.40
C ARG A 126 8.19 25.65 20.81
N VAL A 127 8.73 24.92 21.79
CA VAL A 127 10.08 25.14 22.33
C VAL A 127 11.15 24.45 21.48
N LEU A 128 10.83 23.32 20.86
CA LEU A 128 11.78 22.47 20.13
C LEU A 128 11.37 22.30 18.66
N LYS A 129 10.76 23.33 18.09
CA LYS A 129 10.12 23.39 16.75
C LYS A 129 10.95 22.82 15.59
N GLU A 130 12.27 22.75 15.73
CA GLU A 130 13.16 22.21 14.71
C GLU A 130 13.67 20.78 14.98
N ARG A 131 13.27 20.13 16.07
CA ARG A 131 13.82 18.84 16.53
C ARG A 131 12.78 17.81 17.00
N LEU A 132 11.50 18.16 17.02
CA LEU A 132 10.41 17.30 17.51
C LEU A 132 9.35 17.11 16.44
N ASP A 133 8.99 15.85 16.20
CA ASP A 133 7.89 15.46 15.32
C ASP A 133 6.77 14.87 16.20
N ILE A 134 5.55 15.40 16.11
CA ILE A 134 4.36 14.92 16.84
C ILE A 134 3.51 14.12 15.86
N GLU A 135 3.19 12.88 16.22
CA GLU A 135 2.43 11.97 15.36
C GLU A 135 1.13 11.53 16.04
N ASP A 136 0.09 11.31 15.23
CA ASP A 136 -1.16 10.69 15.65
C ASP A 136 -0.93 9.18 15.87
N PRO A 137 -1.38 8.59 17.01
CA PRO A 137 -1.27 7.15 17.26
C PRO A 137 -1.87 6.27 16.15
N GLU A 138 -2.97 6.68 15.53
CA GLU A 138 -3.58 5.93 14.42
C GLU A 138 -2.76 6.05 13.13
N GLU A 139 -2.16 7.20 12.89
CA GLU A 139 -1.33 7.44 11.70
C GLU A 139 0.03 6.74 11.82
N ALA A 140 0.60 6.71 13.04
CA ALA A 140 1.78 5.92 13.36
C ALA A 140 1.50 4.42 13.22
N ALA A 141 0.39 3.93 13.77
CA ALA A 141 -0.02 2.53 13.63
C ALA A 141 -0.26 2.15 12.16
N ARG A 142 -0.94 2.99 11.38
CA ARG A 142 -1.11 2.78 9.93
C ARG A 142 0.22 2.68 9.22
N ARG A 143 1.16 3.59 9.50
CA ARG A 143 2.50 3.61 8.88
C ARG A 143 3.33 2.38 9.21
N ILE A 144 3.22 1.88 10.45
CA ILE A 144 3.89 0.65 10.88
C ILE A 144 3.29 -0.55 10.13
N VAL A 145 1.96 -0.65 10.05
CA VAL A 145 1.29 -1.77 9.38
C VAL A 145 1.47 -1.72 7.85
N THR A 146 1.67 -0.54 7.27
CA THR A 146 1.97 -0.37 5.83
C THR A 146 3.46 -0.35 5.51
N SER A 147 4.35 -0.51 6.49
CA SER A 147 5.78 -0.54 6.22
C SER A 147 6.16 -1.79 5.42
N PRO A 148 7.09 -1.70 4.47
CA PRO A 148 7.58 -2.86 3.73
C PRO A 148 8.06 -3.99 4.64
N GLU A 149 8.68 -3.65 5.78
CA GLU A 149 9.19 -4.59 6.77
C GLU A 149 8.06 -5.33 7.49
N ALA A 150 6.99 -4.63 7.90
CA ALA A 150 5.84 -5.25 8.54
C ALA A 150 5.06 -6.14 7.57
N VAL A 151 4.90 -5.69 6.32
CA VAL A 151 4.29 -6.49 5.25
C VAL A 151 5.13 -7.74 4.97
N ALA A 152 6.46 -7.61 4.91
CA ALA A 152 7.36 -8.75 4.71
C ALA A 152 7.29 -9.75 5.87
N LEU A 153 7.21 -9.27 7.12
CA LEU A 153 7.07 -10.10 8.31
C LEU A 153 5.74 -10.87 8.29
N LEU A 154 4.63 -10.20 7.98
CA LEU A 154 3.31 -10.83 7.83
C LEU A 154 3.29 -11.81 6.63
N ALA A 155 3.98 -11.51 5.55
CA ALA A 155 4.03 -12.39 4.37
C ALA A 155 4.87 -13.65 4.63
N ALA A 156 5.87 -13.58 5.51
CA ALA A 156 6.67 -14.73 5.94
C ALA A 156 5.93 -15.63 6.95
N ASP A 157 4.96 -15.08 7.68
CA ASP A 157 4.17 -15.81 8.65
C ASP A 157 2.91 -16.47 8.04
N SER A 158 2.59 -17.68 8.52
CA SER A 158 1.44 -18.45 8.04
C SER A 158 0.08 -17.79 8.34
N GLN A 159 -0.06 -17.11 9.49
CA GLN A 159 -1.29 -16.39 9.85
C GLN A 159 -1.40 -15.10 9.04
N GLY A 160 -0.30 -14.38 8.85
CA GLY A 160 -0.26 -13.21 7.99
C GLY A 160 -0.57 -13.54 6.52
N GLN A 161 -0.07 -14.66 5.98
CA GLN A 161 -0.47 -15.16 4.67
C GLN A 161 -1.97 -15.47 4.58
N MET A 162 -2.56 -16.05 5.62
CA MET A 162 -4.02 -16.27 5.67
C MET A 162 -4.79 -14.96 5.68
N LEU A 163 -4.33 -13.96 6.42
CA LEU A 163 -4.94 -12.63 6.45
C LEU A 163 -4.88 -11.95 5.07
N PHE A 164 -3.73 -12.01 4.38
CA PHE A 164 -3.60 -11.49 3.02
C PHE A 164 -4.53 -12.19 2.03
N ARG A 165 -4.66 -13.52 2.11
CA ARG A 165 -5.61 -14.27 1.28
C ARG A 165 -7.05 -13.89 1.57
N ALA A 166 -7.41 -13.73 2.84
CA ALA A 166 -8.76 -13.31 3.23
C ALA A 166 -9.06 -11.89 2.74
N ALA A 167 -8.12 -10.95 2.88
CA ALA A 167 -8.25 -9.59 2.39
C ALA A 167 -8.39 -9.55 0.86
N GLU A 168 -7.57 -10.32 0.14
CA GLU A 168 -7.66 -10.43 -1.32
C GLU A 168 -9.00 -11.06 -1.75
N LEU A 169 -9.46 -12.12 -1.08
CA LEU A 169 -10.76 -12.73 -1.34
C LEU A 169 -11.90 -11.72 -1.13
N GLN A 170 -11.86 -10.95 -0.04
CA GLN A 170 -12.83 -9.90 0.24
C GLN A 170 -12.82 -8.80 -0.83
N ARG A 171 -11.63 -8.36 -1.27
CA ARG A 171 -11.47 -7.36 -2.33
C ARG A 171 -12.06 -7.87 -3.65
N ARG A 172 -11.80 -9.13 -4.01
CA ARG A 172 -12.34 -9.78 -5.22
C ARG A 172 -13.87 -9.91 -5.15
N ALA A 173 -14.40 -10.35 -4.00
CA ALA A 173 -15.84 -10.46 -3.81
C ALA A 173 -16.55 -9.10 -3.93
N ALA A 174 -15.99 -8.04 -3.33
CA ALA A 174 -16.52 -6.69 -3.46
C ALA A 174 -16.45 -6.17 -4.90
N GLY A 175 -15.34 -6.43 -5.61
CA GLY A 175 -15.20 -6.08 -7.02
C GLY A 175 -16.21 -6.79 -7.92
N LEU A 176 -16.43 -8.08 -7.69
CA LEU A 176 -17.40 -8.88 -8.44
C LEU A 176 -18.83 -8.40 -8.21
N GLU A 177 -19.18 -8.04 -6.97
CA GLU A 177 -20.48 -7.46 -6.64
C GLU A 177 -20.70 -6.11 -7.33
N ALA A 178 -19.66 -5.26 -7.39
CA ALA A 178 -19.73 -4.01 -8.12
C ALA A 178 -19.90 -4.23 -9.63
N LEU A 179 -19.18 -5.19 -10.22
CA LEU A 179 -19.30 -5.54 -11.63
C LEU A 179 -20.72 -6.02 -11.96
N ARG A 180 -21.29 -6.93 -11.16
CA ARG A 180 -22.66 -7.45 -11.35
C ARG A 180 -23.67 -6.32 -11.49
N LYS A 181 -23.62 -5.33 -10.60
CA LYS A 181 -24.53 -4.18 -10.63
C LYS A 181 -24.46 -3.41 -11.94
N VAL A 182 -23.25 -3.22 -12.48
CA VAL A 182 -23.04 -2.50 -13.74
C VAL A 182 -23.46 -3.34 -14.95
N VAL A 183 -23.24 -4.65 -14.90
CA VAL A 183 -23.63 -5.59 -15.97
C VAL A 183 -25.15 -5.66 -16.14
N GLU A 184 -25.89 -5.66 -15.03
CA GLU A 184 -27.35 -5.73 -15.00
C GLU A 184 -28.03 -4.37 -15.25
N ASP A 185 -27.29 -3.27 -15.18
CA ASP A 185 -27.79 -1.92 -15.44
C ASP A 185 -28.06 -1.70 -16.93
N THR A 186 -29.34 -1.61 -17.29
CA THR A 186 -29.83 -1.34 -18.65
C THR A 186 -29.42 0.03 -19.22
N THR A 187 -28.81 0.89 -18.41
CA THR A 187 -28.30 2.21 -18.82
C THR A 187 -26.77 2.29 -18.85
N ALA A 188 -26.07 1.25 -18.37
CA ALA A 188 -24.61 1.28 -18.29
C ALA A 188 -23.96 1.38 -19.68
N SER A 189 -22.95 2.23 -19.79
CA SER A 189 -22.12 2.36 -20.99
C SER A 189 -20.96 1.38 -20.99
N GLU A 190 -20.31 1.18 -22.14
CA GLU A 190 -19.07 0.41 -22.26
C GLU A 190 -17.97 0.95 -21.33
N HIS A 191 -17.85 2.28 -21.20
CA HIS A 191 -16.92 2.90 -20.27
C HIS A 191 -17.23 2.58 -18.80
N ALA A 192 -18.52 2.46 -18.42
CA ALA A 192 -18.88 2.05 -17.06
C ALA A 192 -18.45 0.60 -16.80
N LEU A 193 -18.63 -0.30 -17.77
CA LEU A 193 -18.20 -1.69 -17.71
C LEU A 193 -16.67 -1.80 -17.65
N GLN A 194 -15.97 -1.00 -18.44
CA GLN A 194 -14.51 -0.94 -18.44
C GLN A 194 -13.96 -0.56 -17.06
N ARG A 195 -14.48 0.53 -16.45
CA ARG A 195 -14.07 0.94 -15.09
C ARG A 195 -14.38 -0.11 -14.03
N ALA A 196 -15.45 -0.88 -14.19
CA ALA A 196 -15.79 -1.95 -13.26
C ALA A 196 -14.84 -3.16 -13.37
N LEU A 197 -14.21 -3.36 -14.54
CA LEU A 197 -13.29 -4.45 -14.82
C LEU A 197 -11.81 -4.08 -14.63
N GLU A 198 -11.47 -2.80 -14.60
CA GLU A 198 -10.10 -2.30 -14.45
C GLU A 198 -9.45 -2.83 -13.15
N GLY A 199 -8.26 -3.43 -13.27
CA GLY A 199 -7.54 -4.04 -12.15
C GLY A 199 -8.13 -5.38 -11.66
N GLN A 200 -9.16 -5.91 -12.32
CA GLN A 200 -9.84 -7.16 -11.98
C GLN A 200 -9.51 -8.31 -12.95
N HIS A 201 -8.30 -8.35 -13.51
CA HIS A 201 -7.84 -9.39 -14.45
C HIS A 201 -8.16 -10.85 -14.03
N TRP A 202 -8.22 -11.14 -12.73
CA TRP A 202 -8.57 -12.46 -12.20
C TRP A 202 -9.99 -12.93 -12.60
N ILE A 203 -10.92 -12.01 -12.90
CA ILE A 203 -12.30 -12.31 -13.32
C ILE A 203 -12.31 -13.10 -14.63
N PHE A 204 -11.30 -12.90 -15.47
CA PHE A 204 -11.14 -13.63 -16.72
C PHE A 204 -10.49 -15.02 -16.54
N GLY A 205 -10.19 -15.43 -15.30
CA GLY A 205 -9.64 -16.72 -14.92
C GLY A 205 -8.15 -16.70 -14.60
N GLY A 206 -7.65 -17.79 -13.99
CA GLY A 206 -6.28 -17.88 -13.45
C GLY A 206 -5.14 -17.90 -14.47
N ARG A 207 -5.42 -17.77 -15.78
CA ARG A 207 -4.40 -17.69 -16.84
C ARG A 207 -3.77 -16.30 -16.96
N PHE A 208 -4.41 -15.28 -16.39
CA PHE A 208 -3.98 -13.89 -16.46
C PHE A 208 -3.29 -13.46 -15.17
N VAL A 209 -2.15 -12.79 -15.30
CA VAL A 209 -1.29 -12.38 -14.18
C VAL A 209 -1.26 -10.87 -13.99
N GLY A 210 -1.90 -10.11 -14.89
CA GLY A 210 -1.98 -8.66 -14.80
C GLY A 210 -2.52 -8.02 -16.05
N GLU A 211 -2.34 -6.70 -16.13
CA GLU A 211 -2.73 -5.84 -17.24
C GLU A 211 -1.50 -5.07 -17.74
N ALA A 212 -1.40 -4.85 -19.05
CA ALA A 212 -0.35 -4.03 -19.62
C ALA A 212 -0.58 -2.55 -19.27
N ALA A 213 0.48 -1.83 -18.94
CA ALA A 213 0.38 -0.40 -18.60
C ALA A 213 -0.12 0.47 -19.77
N HIS A 214 0.08 0.02 -21.01
CA HIS A 214 -0.26 0.78 -22.22
C HIS A 214 -1.48 0.17 -22.92
N ARG A 215 -2.50 1.00 -23.14
CA ARG A 215 -3.71 0.64 -23.89
C ARG A 215 -3.61 0.98 -25.38
N ARG A 216 -2.88 2.04 -25.72
CA ARG A 216 -2.57 2.38 -27.11
C ARG A 216 -1.33 1.62 -27.56
N LEU A 217 -1.57 0.40 -28.02
CA LEU A 217 -0.50 -0.50 -28.46
C LEU A 217 -0.17 -0.29 -29.93
N VAL A 218 -1.16 0.04 -30.76
CA VAL A 218 -1.00 0.29 -32.19
C VAL A 218 -1.39 1.74 -32.49
N PRO A 219 -0.71 2.46 -33.42
CA PRO A 219 -1.11 3.81 -33.78
C PRO A 219 -2.57 3.85 -34.25
N GLY A 220 -3.37 4.74 -33.65
CA GLY A 220 -4.78 4.94 -34.02
C GLY A 220 -5.78 4.07 -33.24
N ASP A 221 -5.33 2.99 -32.62
CA ASP A 221 -6.19 2.02 -31.94
C ASP A 221 -5.87 1.92 -30.43
N GLU A 222 -6.92 1.90 -29.62
CA GLU A 222 -6.83 1.77 -28.16
C GLU A 222 -7.66 0.57 -27.71
N VAL A 223 -7.01 -0.41 -27.08
CA VAL A 223 -7.72 -1.59 -26.58
C VAL A 223 -8.39 -1.28 -25.25
N ASP A 224 -9.54 -1.89 -24.97
CA ASP A 224 -10.26 -1.62 -23.73
C ASP A 224 -9.50 -2.14 -22.52
N ILE A 225 -9.13 -3.43 -22.53
CA ILE A 225 -8.37 -4.05 -21.44
C ILE A 225 -7.25 -4.94 -22.04
N PRO A 226 -5.96 -4.57 -21.88
CA PRO A 226 -4.85 -5.39 -22.31
C PRO A 226 -4.41 -6.35 -21.19
N LEU A 227 -4.93 -7.57 -21.15
CA LEU A 227 -4.51 -8.58 -20.17
C LEU A 227 -3.15 -9.19 -20.55
N ILE A 228 -2.36 -9.56 -19.54
CA ILE A 228 -1.11 -10.32 -19.70
C ILE A 228 -1.31 -11.74 -19.17
N ARG A 229 -1.01 -12.72 -20.01
CA ARG A 229 -1.02 -14.14 -19.64
C ARG A 229 0.23 -14.51 -18.86
N GLY A 230 0.17 -15.62 -18.11
CA GLY A 230 1.32 -16.14 -17.35
C GLY A 230 2.56 -16.48 -18.20
N ASP A 231 2.40 -16.67 -19.51
CA ASP A 231 3.50 -16.87 -20.47
C ASP A 231 3.96 -15.57 -21.16
N GLY A 232 3.52 -14.41 -20.67
CA GLY A 232 3.86 -13.08 -21.18
C GLY A 232 3.13 -12.66 -22.45
N ALA A 233 2.27 -13.52 -23.02
CA ALA A 233 1.50 -13.18 -24.20
C ALA A 233 0.36 -12.19 -23.86
N LEU A 234 0.16 -11.22 -24.74
CA LEU A 234 -0.95 -10.28 -24.64
C LEU A 234 -2.30 -10.96 -24.90
N HIS A 235 -3.35 -10.56 -24.19
CA HIS A 235 -4.71 -10.94 -24.49
C HIS A 235 -5.61 -9.71 -24.37
N VAL A 236 -6.20 -9.27 -25.48
CA VAL A 236 -7.02 -8.07 -25.50
C VAL A 236 -8.47 -8.39 -25.14
N VAL A 237 -9.13 -7.53 -24.40
CA VAL A 237 -10.58 -7.61 -24.21
C VAL A 237 -11.20 -6.46 -24.97
N GLU A 238 -12.15 -6.78 -25.84
CA GLU A 238 -13.03 -5.83 -26.53
C GLU A 238 -14.38 -5.84 -25.82
N LEU A 239 -14.81 -4.68 -25.33
CA LEU A 239 -16.04 -4.53 -24.57
C LEU A 239 -17.16 -4.03 -25.48
N LYS A 240 -18.31 -4.65 -25.36
CA LYS A 240 -19.59 -4.14 -25.87
C LYS A 240 -20.55 -3.97 -24.71
N ARG A 241 -21.66 -3.28 -24.94
CA ARG A 241 -22.71 -3.12 -23.93
C ARG A 241 -23.20 -4.45 -23.37
N ALA A 242 -23.59 -4.46 -22.09
CA ALA A 242 -24.13 -5.60 -21.36
C ALA A 242 -25.67 -5.65 -21.44
N ALA A 243 -26.41 -5.43 -20.35
CA ALA A 243 -27.88 -5.36 -20.36
C ALA A 243 -28.44 -4.15 -21.16
N SER A 244 -27.60 -3.15 -21.45
CA SER A 244 -27.92 -1.99 -22.27
C SER A 244 -27.69 -2.19 -23.78
N LEU A 245 -27.32 -3.41 -24.20
CA LEU A 245 -27.10 -3.75 -25.61
C LEU A 245 -28.40 -3.57 -26.41
N VAL A 246 -28.31 -2.85 -27.53
CA VAL A 246 -29.44 -2.67 -28.43
C VAL A 246 -29.45 -3.80 -29.46
N GLY A 247 -30.47 -4.65 -29.39
CA GLY A 247 -30.68 -5.74 -30.32
C GLY A 247 -30.37 -7.12 -29.74
N PRO A 248 -30.73 -8.19 -30.47
CA PRO A 248 -30.54 -9.55 -30.00
C PRO A 248 -29.08 -10.01 -30.13
N LEU A 249 -28.65 -10.93 -29.26
CA LEU A 249 -27.36 -11.62 -29.36
C LEU A 249 -27.39 -12.71 -30.44
N VAL A 250 -28.54 -13.38 -30.59
CA VAL A 250 -28.72 -14.48 -31.53
C VAL A 250 -30.01 -14.31 -32.34
N LYS A 251 -30.03 -14.86 -33.55
CA LYS A 251 -31.22 -14.91 -34.41
C LYS A 251 -31.47 -16.33 -34.88
N ARG A 252 -32.74 -16.62 -35.22
CA ARG A 252 -33.12 -17.91 -35.78
C ARG A 252 -32.73 -17.94 -37.26
N TYR A 253 -32.00 -18.98 -37.68
CA TYR A 253 -31.68 -19.23 -39.07
C TYR A 253 -31.81 -20.72 -39.38
N ARG A 254 -32.72 -21.07 -40.29
CA ARG A 254 -32.96 -22.45 -40.77
C ARG A 254 -33.06 -23.52 -39.66
N GLY A 255 -33.70 -23.18 -38.53
CA GLY A 255 -33.87 -24.13 -37.43
C GLY A 255 -32.70 -24.19 -36.44
N SER A 256 -31.72 -23.28 -36.53
CA SER A 256 -30.64 -23.11 -35.54
C SER A 256 -30.58 -21.67 -35.02
N TRP A 257 -30.03 -21.49 -33.82
CA TRP A 257 -29.65 -20.16 -33.32
C TRP A 257 -28.26 -19.83 -33.83
N VAL A 258 -28.10 -18.64 -34.38
CA VAL A 258 -26.81 -18.13 -34.89
C VAL A 258 -26.56 -16.73 -34.34
N PRO A 259 -25.30 -16.34 -34.09
CA PRO A 259 -24.98 -14.98 -33.67
C PRO A 259 -25.51 -13.92 -34.64
N THR A 260 -25.80 -12.73 -34.12
CA THR A 260 -26.25 -11.59 -34.93
C THR A 260 -25.07 -10.83 -35.53
N ALA A 261 -25.36 -9.93 -36.47
CA ALA A 261 -24.34 -9.09 -37.09
C ALA A 261 -23.50 -8.34 -36.05
N GLN A 262 -24.14 -7.85 -34.98
CA GLN A 262 -23.45 -7.15 -33.91
C GLN A 262 -22.36 -7.98 -33.22
N VAL A 263 -22.60 -9.29 -33.03
CA VAL A 263 -21.58 -10.21 -32.49
C VAL A 263 -20.45 -10.41 -33.50
N HIS A 264 -20.78 -10.57 -34.79
CA HIS A 264 -19.79 -10.68 -35.86
C HIS A 264 -18.93 -9.40 -36.00
N ASP A 265 -19.54 -8.22 -35.91
CA ASP A 265 -18.87 -6.92 -36.00
C ASP A 265 -17.90 -6.73 -34.84
N ALA A 266 -18.30 -7.11 -33.61
CA ALA A 266 -17.43 -7.07 -32.45
C ALA A 266 -16.23 -8.02 -32.57
N VAL A 267 -16.43 -9.22 -33.13
CA VAL A 267 -15.31 -10.12 -33.47
C VAL A 267 -14.43 -9.53 -34.55
N GLY A 268 -15.01 -8.92 -35.60
CA GLY A 268 -14.25 -8.24 -36.65
C GLY A 268 -13.34 -7.15 -36.08
N GLN A 269 -13.83 -6.36 -35.14
CA GLN A 269 -13.05 -5.35 -34.44
C GLN A 269 -11.88 -5.97 -33.65
N ALA A 270 -12.14 -7.04 -32.88
CA ALA A 270 -11.09 -7.76 -32.16
C ALA A 270 -10.02 -8.35 -33.10
N VAL A 271 -10.42 -8.91 -34.25
CA VAL A 271 -9.50 -9.41 -35.28
C VAL A 271 -8.63 -8.28 -35.84
N ASN A 272 -9.19 -7.10 -36.10
CA ASN A 272 -8.41 -5.96 -36.59
C ASN A 272 -7.31 -5.55 -35.61
N TYR A 273 -7.58 -5.56 -34.29
CA TYR A 273 -6.53 -5.33 -33.31
C TYR A 273 -5.45 -6.42 -33.36
N LEU A 274 -5.84 -7.69 -33.45
CA LEU A 274 -4.86 -8.78 -33.54
C LEU A 274 -3.95 -8.64 -34.77
N VAL A 275 -4.50 -8.21 -35.91
CA VAL A 275 -3.71 -7.89 -37.12
C VAL A 275 -2.75 -6.74 -36.83
N GLY A 276 -3.22 -5.63 -36.27
CA GLY A 276 -2.36 -4.50 -35.93
C GLY A 276 -1.23 -4.87 -34.95
N LEU A 277 -1.51 -5.74 -33.98
CA LEU A 277 -0.54 -6.26 -33.02
C LEU A 277 0.50 -7.21 -33.66
N ASP A 278 0.09 -8.00 -34.64
CA ASP A 278 0.97 -8.88 -35.41
C ASP A 278 1.90 -8.04 -36.31
N GLU A 279 1.37 -7.04 -36.99
CA GLU A 279 2.12 -6.12 -37.86
C GLU A 279 3.13 -5.25 -37.09
N ASN A 280 2.80 -4.86 -35.86
CA ASN A 280 3.64 -4.02 -35.01
C ASN A 280 4.48 -4.81 -33.99
N ARG A 281 4.53 -6.14 -34.12
CA ARG A 281 5.13 -7.03 -33.13
C ARG A 281 6.56 -6.67 -32.72
N HIS A 282 7.42 -6.34 -33.68
CA HIS A 282 8.82 -6.02 -33.43
C HIS A 282 8.95 -4.78 -32.54
N ARG A 283 8.26 -3.70 -32.93
CA ARG A 283 8.19 -2.46 -32.17
C ARG A 283 7.64 -2.67 -30.76
N LEU A 284 6.52 -3.40 -30.63
CA LEU A 284 5.88 -3.68 -29.35
C LEU A 284 6.79 -4.47 -28.40
N ARG A 285 7.55 -5.42 -28.93
CA ARG A 285 8.52 -6.18 -28.13
C ARG A 285 9.71 -5.33 -27.71
N GLU A 286 10.25 -4.51 -28.61
CA GLU A 286 11.43 -3.69 -28.35
C GLU A 286 11.13 -2.50 -27.42
N GLU A 287 10.01 -1.82 -27.63
CA GLU A 287 9.64 -0.61 -26.86
C GLU A 287 8.92 -0.95 -25.55
N LEU A 288 8.05 -1.96 -25.55
CA LEU A 288 7.15 -2.24 -24.42
C LEU A 288 7.39 -3.60 -23.76
N GLY A 289 8.25 -4.45 -24.32
CA GLY A 289 8.50 -5.81 -23.79
C GLY A 289 7.31 -6.77 -23.92
N ILE A 290 6.30 -6.44 -24.72
CA ILE A 290 5.06 -7.22 -24.86
C ILE A 290 5.21 -8.23 -26.02
N GLU A 291 4.92 -9.51 -25.77
CA GLU A 291 4.89 -10.52 -26.83
C GLU A 291 3.48 -10.64 -27.43
N THR A 292 3.36 -10.30 -28.72
CA THR A 292 2.09 -10.31 -29.45
C THR A 292 1.92 -11.48 -30.44
N ARG A 293 2.95 -12.30 -30.69
CA ARG A 293 2.87 -13.43 -31.65
C ARG A 293 1.72 -14.39 -31.33
N ARG A 294 1.42 -14.56 -30.05
CA ARG A 294 0.35 -15.43 -29.54
C ARG A 294 -0.79 -14.62 -28.94
N ALA A 295 -0.93 -13.36 -29.37
CA ALA A 295 -2.00 -12.51 -28.88
C ALA A 295 -3.36 -13.12 -29.22
N SER A 296 -4.27 -13.08 -28.26
CA SER A 296 -5.66 -13.51 -28.40
C SER A 296 -6.59 -12.40 -27.96
N ALA A 297 -7.88 -12.54 -28.26
CA ALA A 297 -8.90 -11.59 -27.85
C ALA A 297 -10.07 -12.27 -27.13
N ILE A 298 -10.69 -11.57 -26.19
CA ILE A 298 -12.03 -11.86 -25.71
C ILE A 298 -12.94 -10.72 -26.18
N VAL A 299 -14.11 -11.06 -26.72
CA VAL A 299 -15.20 -10.12 -26.95
C VAL A 299 -16.23 -10.35 -25.84
N LEU A 300 -16.40 -9.36 -24.96
CA LEU A 300 -17.48 -9.35 -23.98
C LEU A 300 -18.67 -8.61 -24.54
N ILE A 301 -19.78 -9.31 -24.77
CA ILE A 301 -20.96 -8.71 -25.40
C ILE A 301 -22.26 -9.20 -24.79
N GLY A 302 -23.09 -8.25 -24.39
CA GLY A 302 -24.46 -8.45 -23.96
C GLY A 302 -24.62 -9.24 -22.67
N HIS A 303 -25.88 -9.38 -22.30
CA HIS A 303 -26.35 -10.18 -21.19
C HIS A 303 -27.59 -10.95 -21.66
N PRO A 304 -27.82 -12.22 -21.27
CA PRO A 304 -28.99 -12.98 -21.74
C PRO A 304 -30.34 -12.26 -21.54
N SER A 305 -30.45 -11.39 -20.53
CA SER A 305 -31.65 -10.56 -20.28
C SER A 305 -32.03 -9.61 -21.42
N VAL A 306 -31.14 -9.29 -22.36
CA VAL A 306 -31.47 -8.45 -23.52
C VAL A 306 -32.37 -9.18 -24.52
N GLN A 307 -32.44 -10.52 -24.42
CA GLN A 307 -33.23 -11.38 -25.30
C GLN A 307 -34.00 -12.42 -24.50
N PRO A 308 -34.99 -12.01 -23.67
CA PRO A 308 -35.66 -12.90 -22.71
C PRO A 308 -36.53 -13.99 -23.37
N SER A 309 -36.83 -13.85 -24.66
CA SER A 309 -37.58 -14.85 -25.44
C SER A 309 -36.75 -16.07 -25.86
N VAL A 310 -35.44 -16.06 -25.61
CA VAL A 310 -34.51 -17.16 -25.90
C VAL A 310 -33.87 -17.61 -24.61
N SER A 311 -33.80 -18.92 -24.37
CA SER A 311 -33.15 -19.43 -23.16
C SER A 311 -31.67 -19.06 -23.14
N GLU A 312 -31.15 -18.79 -21.95
CA GLU A 312 -29.72 -18.54 -21.75
C GLU A 312 -28.88 -19.70 -22.30
N GLU A 313 -29.30 -20.94 -22.08
CA GLU A 313 -28.65 -22.14 -22.63
C GLU A 313 -28.53 -22.09 -24.16
N SER A 314 -29.59 -21.66 -24.86
CA SER A 314 -29.58 -21.55 -26.34
C SER A 314 -28.64 -20.44 -26.82
N ILE A 315 -28.58 -19.31 -26.09
CA ILE A 315 -27.66 -18.21 -26.40
C ILE A 315 -26.22 -18.70 -26.22
N ASN A 316 -25.92 -19.32 -25.07
CA ASN A 316 -24.60 -19.83 -24.75
C ASN A 316 -24.17 -20.94 -25.72
N GLU A 317 -25.08 -21.83 -26.14
CA GLU A 317 -24.78 -22.86 -27.13
C GLU A 317 -24.43 -22.27 -28.51
N ALA A 318 -25.17 -21.24 -28.95
CA ALA A 318 -24.90 -20.57 -30.21
C ALA A 318 -23.54 -19.86 -30.19
N LEU A 319 -23.21 -19.15 -29.10
CA LEU A 319 -21.91 -18.50 -28.93
C LEU A 319 -20.76 -19.51 -28.79
N ARG A 320 -20.97 -20.62 -28.07
CA ARG A 320 -19.99 -21.71 -27.97
C ARG A 320 -19.73 -22.34 -29.33
N THR A 321 -20.77 -22.57 -30.13
CA THR A 321 -20.65 -23.05 -31.50
C THR A 321 -19.89 -22.06 -32.37
N PHE A 322 -20.15 -20.77 -32.20
CA PHE A 322 -19.41 -19.71 -32.88
C PHE A 322 -17.92 -19.71 -32.53
N ASN A 323 -17.59 -19.85 -31.24
CA ASN A 323 -16.22 -19.95 -30.74
C ASN A 323 -15.43 -21.14 -31.30
N THR A 324 -16.07 -22.17 -31.86
CA THR A 324 -15.35 -23.31 -32.45
C THR A 324 -14.59 -22.99 -33.73
N HIS A 325 -14.94 -21.89 -34.43
CA HIS A 325 -14.33 -21.55 -35.72
C HIS A 325 -13.75 -20.13 -35.78
N VAL A 326 -13.99 -19.28 -34.79
CA VAL A 326 -13.25 -18.02 -34.65
C VAL A 326 -11.90 -18.31 -33.99
N ASN A 327 -10.81 -18.15 -34.75
CA ASN A 327 -9.46 -18.42 -34.26
C ASN A 327 -8.93 -17.22 -33.46
N ARG A 328 -8.27 -17.49 -32.31
CA ARG A 328 -7.69 -16.49 -31.39
C ARG A 328 -8.69 -15.51 -30.75
N VAL A 329 -9.98 -15.57 -31.08
CA VAL A 329 -11.03 -14.72 -30.50
C VAL A 329 -12.03 -15.60 -29.77
N GLU A 330 -12.39 -15.21 -28.55
CA GLU A 330 -13.39 -15.89 -27.72
C GLU A 330 -14.53 -14.92 -27.43
N VAL A 331 -15.77 -15.29 -27.74
CA VAL A 331 -16.96 -14.47 -27.43
C VAL A 331 -17.63 -15.00 -26.18
N LEU A 332 -17.87 -14.11 -25.22
CA LEU A 332 -18.53 -14.43 -23.94
C LEU A 332 -19.59 -13.38 -23.62
N THR A 333 -20.65 -13.78 -22.92
CA THR A 333 -21.58 -12.81 -22.32
C THR A 333 -21.04 -12.32 -20.97
N TYR A 334 -21.49 -11.14 -20.53
CA TYR A 334 -21.12 -10.66 -19.20
C TYR A 334 -21.64 -11.55 -18.07
N LYS A 335 -22.79 -12.21 -18.26
CA LYS A 335 -23.32 -13.17 -17.30
C LYS A 335 -22.37 -14.36 -17.15
N GLU A 336 -21.94 -14.94 -18.25
CA GLU A 336 -21.00 -16.06 -18.24
C GLU A 336 -19.67 -15.69 -17.55
N LEU A 337 -19.16 -14.48 -17.80
CA LEU A 337 -17.97 -13.97 -17.12
C LEU A 337 -18.16 -13.89 -15.58
N VAL A 338 -19.26 -13.27 -15.14
CA VAL A 338 -19.58 -13.13 -13.70
C VAL A 338 -19.76 -14.49 -13.05
N ASP A 339 -20.56 -15.38 -13.65
CA ASP A 339 -20.81 -16.73 -13.13
C ASP A 339 -19.53 -17.57 -13.05
N ASN A 340 -18.60 -17.41 -14.01
CA ASN A 340 -17.28 -18.05 -13.98
C ASN A 340 -16.43 -17.52 -12.82
N ALA A 341 -16.41 -16.21 -12.62
CA ALA A 341 -15.67 -15.57 -11.54
C ALA A 341 -16.23 -15.96 -10.16
N GLU A 342 -17.55 -16.02 -10.00
CA GLU A 342 -18.21 -16.47 -8.76
C GLU A 342 -17.81 -17.89 -8.38
N ARG A 343 -17.84 -18.81 -9.35
CA ARG A 343 -17.39 -20.19 -9.14
C ARG A 343 -15.92 -20.24 -8.73
N SER A 344 -15.08 -19.38 -9.31
CA SER A 344 -13.66 -19.29 -8.93
C SER A 344 -13.43 -18.77 -7.52
N LEU A 345 -14.34 -17.95 -6.96
CA LEU A 345 -14.26 -17.49 -5.57
C LEU A 345 -14.81 -18.50 -4.55
N GLY A 346 -15.32 -19.66 -5.00
CA GLY A 346 -15.98 -20.65 -4.15
C GLY A 346 -17.45 -20.36 -3.87
N GLY A 347 -18.08 -19.49 -4.68
CA GLY A 347 -19.52 -19.27 -4.66
C GLY A 347 -20.29 -20.55 -5.03
N LYS A 348 -21.45 -20.76 -4.41
CA LYS A 348 -22.38 -21.84 -4.80
C LYS A 348 -22.84 -21.57 -6.24
N PRO A 349 -22.84 -22.57 -7.15
CA PRO A 349 -23.39 -22.36 -8.49
C PRO A 349 -24.86 -21.93 -8.40
N PRO A 350 -25.35 -21.07 -9.31
CA PRO A 350 -26.75 -20.71 -9.36
C PRO A 350 -27.61 -21.97 -9.54
N THR A 351 -28.67 -22.08 -8.74
CA THR A 351 -29.69 -23.15 -8.81
C THR A 351 -30.63 -22.96 -9.97
#